data_AF-A0A965FYB6-F1
#
_entry.id   AF-A0A965FYB6-F1
#
_cell.length_a   1.000
_cell.length_b   1.000
_cell.length_c   1.000
_cell.angle_alpha   90.00
_cell.angle_beta   90.00
_cell.angle_gamma   90.00
#
_symmetry.space_group_name_H-M   'P 1'
#
loop_
_entity.id
_entity.type
_entity.pdbx_description
1 polymer ?
#
loop_
_entity_poly.entity_id
_entity_poly.type
_entity_poly.pdbx_seq_one_letter_code
_entity_poly.pdbx_strand_id
1 'polypeptide(L)'
;MREDIPEWLGKPPLRGTEKWDAWLAKWRQYARVELRDTAADDPDFDFGLLTVDERWRVALQIEVRAHITAGRAGAPPPMELGKRISDLNHASVVAWMVGRSVLSPLPDARDQQVAEWSAGRENPRRRRIAHGIRYGFIAGLGGDAASPSWSSPDYVAAYEAAWAAGNELAIENDPR
;
A
#
# COMPACT_ATOMS: atom_id res chain seq x y z
N MET A 1 14.98 -5.68 6.05
CA MET A 1 16.30 -5.23 5.54
C MET A 1 16.95 -6.39 4.80
N ARG A 2 17.49 -6.12 3.62
CA ARG A 2 18.16 -7.10 2.75
C ARG A 2 19.38 -7.77 3.40
N GLU A 3 19.48 -9.08 3.20
CA GLU A 3 20.61 -9.91 3.68
C GLU A 3 21.79 -9.94 2.69
N ASP A 4 21.56 -9.54 1.44
CA ASP A 4 22.55 -9.53 0.36
C ASP A 4 23.34 -8.22 0.25
N ILE A 5 23.38 -7.42 1.34
CA ILE A 5 24.26 -6.26 1.42
C ILE A 5 25.72 -6.75 1.46
N PRO A 6 26.58 -6.35 0.51
CA PRO A 6 27.94 -6.86 0.45
C PRO A 6 28.78 -6.52 1.68
N GLU A 7 29.60 -7.46 2.14
CA GLU A 7 30.46 -7.28 3.32
C GLU A 7 31.40 -6.07 3.17
N TRP A 8 31.94 -5.83 1.96
CA TRP A 8 32.85 -4.71 1.68
C TRP A 8 32.19 -3.33 1.86
N LEU A 9 30.86 -3.26 1.72
CA LEU A 9 30.11 -2.03 1.90
C LEU A 9 29.92 -1.70 3.39
N GLY A 10 29.98 -2.71 4.26
CA GLY A 10 29.80 -2.59 5.69
C GLY A 10 28.37 -2.28 6.10
N LYS A 11 28.13 -2.21 7.42
CA LYS A 11 26.80 -1.94 7.96
C LYS A 11 26.33 -0.51 7.61
N PRO A 12 25.04 -0.32 7.32
CA PRO A 12 24.51 1.01 7.07
C PRO A 12 24.69 1.91 8.30
N PRO A 13 25.29 3.10 8.16
CA PRO A 13 25.43 4.06 9.26
C PRO A 13 24.11 4.77 9.57
N LEU A 14 24.10 5.65 10.58
CA LEU A 14 22.91 6.40 10.97
C LEU A 14 22.41 7.28 9.82
N ARG A 15 21.11 7.16 9.50
CA ARG A 15 20.45 7.93 8.43
C ARG A 15 20.57 9.44 8.66
N GLY A 16 20.65 10.20 7.57
CA GLY A 16 20.73 11.66 7.61
C GLY A 16 22.11 12.21 7.98
N THR A 17 23.14 11.37 7.99
CA THR A 17 24.54 11.79 8.18
C THR A 17 25.30 11.76 6.86
N GLU A 18 26.38 12.55 6.74
CA GLU A 18 27.25 12.50 5.55
C GLU A 18 27.81 11.08 5.29
N LYS A 19 28.05 10.32 6.37
CA LYS A 19 28.47 8.92 6.28
C LYS A 19 27.40 8.04 5.65
N TRP A 20 26.13 8.29 5.98
CA TRP A 20 25.00 7.62 5.34
C TRP A 20 24.91 7.97 3.87
N ASP A 21 25.02 9.24 3.50
CA ASP A 21 24.91 9.63 2.09
C ASP A 21 26.04 9.00 1.25
N ALA A 22 27.27 8.99 1.77
CA ALA A 22 28.41 8.34 1.13
C ALA A 22 28.25 6.80 1.04
N TRP A 23 27.69 6.17 2.07
CA TRP A 23 27.40 4.74 2.08
C TRP A 23 26.28 4.40 1.10
N LEU A 24 25.19 5.17 1.12
CA LEU A 24 24.01 4.99 0.27
C LEU A 24 24.37 5.18 -1.19
N ALA A 25 25.23 6.14 -1.54
CA ALA A 25 25.73 6.31 -2.90
C ALA A 25 26.42 5.05 -3.43
N LYS A 26 27.29 4.42 -2.61
CA LYS A 26 27.97 3.15 -2.96
C LYS A 26 26.98 2.00 -3.09
N TRP A 27 26.03 1.89 -2.16
CA TRP A 27 24.94 0.91 -2.24
C TRP A 27 24.16 1.04 -3.55
N ARG A 28 23.65 2.24 -3.85
CA ARG A 28 22.83 2.51 -5.04
C ARG A 28 23.58 2.17 -6.32
N GLN A 29 24.86 2.53 -6.39
CA GLN A 29 25.70 2.16 -7.52
C GLN A 29 25.80 0.64 -7.68
N TYR A 30 26.09 -0.09 -6.60
CA TYR A 30 26.17 -1.55 -6.63
C TYR A 30 24.82 -2.19 -7.00
N ALA A 31 23.73 -1.78 -6.35
CA ALA A 31 22.40 -2.31 -6.59
C ALA A 31 21.94 -2.08 -8.04
N ARG A 32 22.23 -0.91 -8.63
CA ARG A 32 21.93 -0.64 -10.04
C ARG A 32 22.75 -1.48 -11.01
N VAL A 33 24.06 -1.55 -10.79
CA VAL A 33 24.99 -2.12 -11.78
C VAL A 33 25.06 -3.63 -11.66
N GLU A 34 25.26 -4.14 -10.46
CA GLU A 34 25.50 -5.56 -10.20
C GLU A 34 24.18 -6.31 -10.01
N LEU A 35 23.27 -5.77 -9.20
CA LEU A 35 21.98 -6.43 -8.91
C LEU A 35 20.90 -6.10 -9.94
N ARG A 36 21.14 -5.12 -10.82
CA ARG A 36 20.15 -4.60 -11.79
C ARG A 36 18.82 -4.23 -11.16
N ASP A 37 18.89 -3.73 -9.93
CA ASP A 37 17.73 -3.42 -9.13
C ASP A 37 17.16 -2.06 -9.54
N THR A 38 15.98 -2.08 -10.17
CA THR A 38 15.30 -0.87 -10.65
C THR A 38 14.83 0.03 -9.51
N ALA A 39 14.67 -0.51 -8.29
CA ALA A 39 14.27 0.26 -7.12
C ALA A 39 15.44 0.92 -6.38
N ALA A 40 16.68 0.76 -6.87
CA ALA A 40 17.87 1.30 -6.21
C ALA A 40 17.82 2.83 -6.04
N ASP A 41 17.16 3.54 -6.95
CA ASP A 41 17.02 5.00 -6.87
C ASP A 41 15.67 5.45 -6.28
N ASP A 42 14.80 4.49 -5.93
CA ASP A 42 13.44 4.76 -5.49
C ASP A 42 13.38 4.93 -3.95
N PRO A 43 13.09 6.14 -3.45
CA PRO A 43 13.02 6.39 -2.01
C PRO A 43 11.86 5.63 -1.33
N ASP A 44 10.77 5.33 -2.04
CA ASP A 44 9.63 4.59 -1.46
C ASP A 44 10.03 3.15 -1.13
N PHE A 45 10.91 2.56 -1.95
CA PHE A 45 11.50 1.25 -1.69
C PHE A 45 12.82 1.31 -0.93
N ASP A 46 13.01 2.36 -0.13
CA ASP A 46 14.19 2.59 0.71
C ASP A 46 15.49 2.46 -0.09
N PHE A 47 15.50 3.00 -1.31
CA PHE A 47 16.62 2.92 -2.26
C PHE A 47 17.07 1.48 -2.53
N GLY A 48 16.11 0.56 -2.65
CA GLY A 48 16.34 -0.86 -2.91
C GLY A 48 16.79 -1.67 -1.70
N LEU A 49 16.80 -1.10 -0.49
CA LEU A 49 17.19 -1.80 0.75
C LEU A 49 16.10 -2.73 1.30
N LEU A 50 14.87 -2.61 0.79
CA LEU A 50 13.76 -3.47 1.15
C LEU A 50 13.87 -4.85 0.49
N THR A 51 13.51 -5.90 1.24
CA THR A 51 13.30 -7.26 0.70
C THR A 51 12.07 -7.30 -0.22
N VAL A 52 11.90 -8.39 -0.98
CA VAL A 52 10.75 -8.56 -1.89
C VAL A 52 9.41 -8.41 -1.14
N ASP A 53 9.27 -9.02 0.04
CA ASP A 53 8.05 -8.93 0.83
C ASP A 53 7.84 -7.52 1.42
N GLU A 54 8.91 -6.85 1.82
CA GLU A 54 8.85 -5.46 2.28
C GLU A 54 8.41 -4.52 1.15
N ARG A 55 8.97 -4.69 -0.06
CA ARG A 55 8.56 -3.93 -1.25
C ARG A 55 7.11 -4.18 -1.61
N TRP A 56 6.67 -5.43 -1.55
CA TRP A 56 5.27 -5.76 -1.84
C TRP A 56 4.31 -5.05 -0.88
N ARG A 57 4.67 -4.94 0.40
CA ARG A 57 3.88 -4.19 1.40
C ARG A 57 3.88 -2.69 1.15
N VAL A 58 5.02 -2.10 0.79
CA VAL A 58 5.08 -0.68 0.38
C VAL A 58 4.20 -0.44 -0.84
N ALA A 59 4.32 -1.28 -1.87
CA ALA A 59 3.47 -1.19 -3.06
C ALA A 59 1.98 -1.30 -2.69
N LEU A 60 1.62 -2.22 -1.79
CA LEU A 60 0.25 -2.33 -1.28
C LEU A 60 -0.23 -1.03 -0.62
N GLN A 61 0.59 -0.39 0.22
CA GLN A 61 0.23 0.86 0.88
C GLN A 61 0.02 2.01 -0.12
N ILE A 62 0.93 2.13 -1.10
CA ILE A 62 0.83 3.12 -2.20
C ILE A 62 -0.47 2.91 -2.96
N GLU A 63 -0.74 1.68 -3.40
CA GLU A 63 -1.92 1.31 -4.18
C GLU A 63 -3.23 1.57 -3.40
N VAL A 64 -3.26 1.20 -2.12
CA VAL A 64 -4.44 1.41 -1.26
C VAL A 64 -4.76 2.90 -1.13
N ARG A 65 -3.77 3.74 -0.82
CA ARG A 65 -3.98 5.19 -0.69
C ARG A 65 -4.40 5.81 -2.01
N ALA A 66 -3.70 5.49 -3.10
CA ALA A 66 -4.00 6.02 -4.42
C ALA A 66 -5.44 5.68 -4.85
N HIS A 67 -5.88 4.44 -4.62
CA HIS A 67 -7.18 4.00 -5.09
C HIS A 67 -8.34 4.40 -4.19
N ILE A 68 -8.15 4.57 -2.88
CA ILE A 68 -9.15 5.24 -2.04
C ILE A 68 -9.40 6.67 -2.57
N THR A 69 -8.34 7.42 -2.85
CA THR A 69 -8.46 8.78 -3.40
C THR A 69 -9.13 8.78 -4.76
N ALA A 70 -8.75 7.86 -5.65
CA ALA A 70 -9.37 7.73 -6.98
C ALA A 70 -10.87 7.38 -6.90
N GLY A 71 -11.26 6.47 -5.99
CA GLY A 71 -12.65 6.12 -5.75
C GLY A 71 -13.48 7.30 -5.23
N ARG A 72 -12.92 8.08 -4.29
CA ARG A 72 -13.52 9.33 -3.78
C ARG A 72 -13.73 10.35 -4.90
N ALA A 73 -12.79 10.44 -5.84
CA ALA A 73 -12.85 11.33 -6.98
C ALA A 73 -13.79 10.84 -8.10
N GLY A 74 -14.40 9.65 -7.97
CA GLY A 74 -15.27 9.06 -8.99
C GLY A 74 -14.53 8.55 -10.23
N ALA A 75 -13.21 8.32 -10.12
CA ALA A 75 -12.42 7.76 -11.21
C ALA A 75 -12.90 6.35 -11.58
N PRO A 76 -12.60 5.85 -12.80
CA PRO A 76 -12.89 4.47 -13.18
C PRO A 76 -12.21 3.45 -12.23
N PRO A 77 -12.85 2.30 -11.95
CA PRO A 77 -12.25 1.28 -11.10
C PRO A 77 -11.03 0.62 -11.79
N PRO A 78 -9.98 0.27 -11.05
CA PRO A 78 -8.73 -0.29 -11.59
C PRO A 78 -8.84 -1.80 -11.88
N MET A 79 -9.95 -2.25 -12.46
CA MET A 79 -10.20 -3.67 -12.70
C MET A 79 -9.39 -4.16 -13.90
N GLU A 80 -8.46 -5.08 -13.67
CA GLU A 80 -7.80 -5.80 -14.76
C GLU A 80 -8.71 -6.90 -15.32
N LEU A 81 -8.71 -7.00 -16.66
CA LEU A 81 -9.43 -8.03 -17.40
C LEU A 81 -8.49 -9.21 -17.66
N GLY A 82 -8.55 -10.25 -16.82
CA GLY A 82 -7.72 -11.44 -16.96
C GLY A 82 -8.13 -12.58 -16.02
N LYS A 83 -7.67 -13.80 -16.34
CA LYS A 83 -7.89 -15.01 -15.49
C LYS A 83 -6.98 -15.04 -14.25
N ARG A 84 -5.80 -14.41 -14.33
CA ARG A 84 -4.86 -14.28 -13.21
C ARG A 84 -4.76 -12.80 -12.87
N ILE A 85 -5.20 -12.45 -11.67
CA ILE A 85 -5.07 -11.10 -11.12
C ILE A 85 -4.12 -11.16 -9.93
N SER A 86 -3.34 -10.09 -9.73
CA SER A 86 -2.45 -9.98 -8.58
C SER A 86 -3.25 -9.68 -7.31
N ASP A 87 -2.67 -10.00 -6.14
CA ASP A 87 -3.25 -9.59 -4.86
C ASP A 87 -3.27 -8.06 -4.70
N LEU A 88 -2.33 -7.34 -5.34
CA LEU A 88 -2.31 -5.87 -5.39
C LEU A 88 -3.48 -5.31 -6.21
N ASN A 89 -3.80 -5.91 -7.37
CA ASN A 89 -4.94 -5.46 -8.17
C ASN A 89 -6.27 -5.69 -7.42
N HIS A 90 -6.42 -6.83 -6.73
CA HIS A 90 -7.59 -7.06 -5.87
C HIS A 90 -7.69 -6.01 -4.75
N ALA A 91 -6.58 -5.73 -4.06
CA ALA A 91 -6.53 -4.71 -3.02
C ALA A 91 -6.88 -3.31 -3.55
N SER A 92 -6.36 -2.95 -4.73
CA SER A 92 -6.63 -1.67 -5.40
C SER A 92 -8.12 -1.48 -5.70
N VAL A 93 -8.78 -2.54 -6.19
CA VAL A 93 -10.22 -2.51 -6.44
C VAL A 93 -11.01 -2.37 -5.14
N VAL A 94 -10.63 -3.08 -4.07
CA VAL A 94 -11.29 -2.94 -2.76
C VAL A 94 -11.09 -1.53 -2.19
N ALA A 95 -9.89 -0.97 -2.28
CA ALA A 95 -9.57 0.39 -1.89
C ALA A 95 -10.41 1.42 -2.67
N TRP A 96 -10.55 1.22 -3.99
CA TRP A 96 -11.43 2.04 -4.82
C TRP A 96 -12.89 1.97 -4.35
N MET A 97 -13.42 0.78 -4.05
CA MET A 97 -14.80 0.63 -3.55
C MET A 97 -15.01 1.38 -2.22
N VAL A 98 -14.02 1.33 -1.33
CA VAL A 98 -14.05 2.05 -0.04
C VAL A 98 -14.05 3.57 -0.25
N GLY A 99 -13.20 4.07 -1.15
CA GLY A 99 -13.22 5.49 -1.52
C GLY A 99 -14.54 5.90 -2.17
N ARG A 100 -15.07 5.06 -3.05
CA ARG A 100 -16.32 5.27 -3.78
C ARG A 100 -17.54 5.35 -2.86
N SER A 101 -17.58 4.59 -1.76
CA SER A 101 -18.69 4.64 -0.80
C SER A 101 -18.78 5.96 -0.04
N VAL A 102 -17.70 6.76 0.00
CA VAL A 102 -17.75 8.14 0.50
C VAL A 102 -18.45 9.06 -0.49
N LEU A 103 -18.20 8.88 -1.79
CA LEU A 103 -18.78 9.71 -2.84
C LEU A 103 -20.27 9.44 -3.03
N SER A 104 -20.70 8.19 -2.94
CA SER A 104 -22.12 7.80 -3.00
C SER A 104 -22.42 6.67 -2.01
N PRO A 105 -23.33 6.88 -1.04
CA PRO A 105 -23.74 5.82 -0.13
C PRO A 105 -24.71 4.83 -0.79
N LEU A 106 -25.33 5.20 -1.91
CA LEU A 106 -26.20 4.32 -2.68
C LEU A 106 -25.41 3.67 -3.82
N PRO A 107 -25.30 2.33 -3.83
CA PRO A 107 -24.57 1.62 -4.89
C PRO A 107 -25.32 1.68 -6.22
N ASP A 108 -24.60 1.98 -7.28
CA ASP A 108 -25.07 1.93 -8.66
C ASP A 108 -24.67 0.61 -9.36
N ALA A 109 -25.02 0.46 -10.65
CA ALA A 109 -24.69 -0.74 -11.42
C ALA A 109 -23.18 -0.98 -11.56
N ARG A 110 -22.35 0.08 -11.55
CA ARG A 110 -20.90 -0.03 -11.56
C ARG A 110 -20.40 -0.55 -10.22
N ASP A 111 -20.94 -0.06 -9.11
CA ASP A 111 -20.59 -0.55 -7.77
C ASP A 111 -20.91 -2.05 -7.63
N GLN A 112 -22.07 -2.48 -8.14
CA GLN A 112 -22.46 -3.89 -8.20
C GLN A 112 -21.48 -4.73 -9.03
N GLN A 113 -21.16 -4.27 -10.24
CA GLN A 113 -20.21 -4.97 -11.12
C GLN A 113 -18.84 -5.15 -10.46
N VAL A 114 -18.33 -4.11 -9.79
CA VAL A 114 -17.04 -4.16 -9.10
C VAL A 114 -17.09 -5.09 -7.89
N ALA A 115 -18.19 -5.08 -7.13
CA ALA A 115 -18.39 -5.98 -6.00
C ALA A 115 -18.40 -7.46 -6.44
N GLU A 116 -19.12 -7.78 -7.52
CA GLU A 116 -19.14 -9.12 -8.10
C GLU A 116 -17.76 -9.55 -8.61
N TRP A 117 -17.05 -8.63 -9.29
CA TRP A 117 -15.69 -8.87 -9.75
C TRP A 117 -14.77 -9.23 -8.58
N SER A 118 -14.85 -8.49 -7.47
CA SER A 118 -14.03 -8.70 -6.27
C SER A 118 -14.38 -10.02 -5.59
N ALA A 119 -15.67 -10.30 -5.39
CA ALA A 119 -16.16 -11.50 -4.72
C ALA A 119 -15.76 -12.78 -5.47
N GLY A 120 -15.85 -12.78 -6.80
CA GLY A 120 -15.46 -13.91 -7.63
C GLY A 120 -13.95 -14.22 -7.64
N ARG A 121 -13.13 -13.40 -6.98
CA ARG A 121 -11.67 -13.50 -6.95
C ARG A 121 -11.10 -13.61 -5.54
N GLU A 122 -11.94 -13.83 -4.53
CA GLU A 122 -11.48 -13.94 -3.15
C GLU A 122 -10.63 -15.19 -2.91
N ASN A 123 -9.66 -15.04 -2.01
CA ASN A 123 -8.91 -16.13 -1.40
C ASN A 123 -8.63 -15.74 0.08
N PRO A 124 -8.11 -16.63 0.93
CA PRO A 124 -7.87 -16.31 2.35
C PRO A 124 -6.99 -15.07 2.58
N ARG A 125 -5.96 -14.84 1.75
CA ARG A 125 -5.09 -13.67 1.86
C ARG A 125 -5.80 -12.38 1.45
N ARG A 126 -6.49 -12.40 0.30
CA ARG A 126 -7.31 -11.28 -0.22
C ARG A 126 -8.42 -10.87 0.73
N ARG A 127 -9.10 -11.84 1.36
CA ARG A 127 -10.12 -11.56 2.37
C ARG A 127 -9.54 -10.81 3.57
N ARG A 128 -8.35 -11.21 4.05
CA ARG A 128 -7.66 -10.49 5.12
C ARG A 128 -7.31 -9.07 4.67
N ILE A 129 -6.66 -8.90 3.53
CA ILE A 129 -6.28 -7.59 3.00
C ILE A 129 -7.51 -6.69 2.84
N ALA A 130 -8.57 -7.19 2.21
CA ALA A 130 -9.82 -6.46 2.00
C ALA A 130 -10.46 -6.02 3.33
N HIS A 131 -10.47 -6.90 4.34
CA HIS A 131 -10.89 -6.54 5.68
C HIS A 131 -9.99 -5.45 6.29
N GLY A 132 -8.67 -5.53 6.09
CA GLY A 132 -7.71 -4.53 6.57
C GLY A 132 -8.00 -3.16 5.99
N ILE A 133 -8.22 -3.07 4.68
CA ILE A 133 -8.58 -1.82 4.00
C ILE A 133 -9.88 -1.24 4.57
N ARG A 134 -10.95 -2.04 4.64
CA ARG A 134 -12.26 -1.56 5.10
C ARG A 134 -12.22 -1.12 6.56
N TYR A 135 -11.65 -1.97 7.42
CA TYR A 135 -11.58 -1.70 8.86
C TYR A 135 -10.64 -0.54 9.18
N GLY A 136 -9.49 -0.47 8.50
CA GLY A 136 -8.55 0.64 8.60
C GLY A 136 -9.20 1.96 8.26
N PHE A 137 -9.86 2.04 7.11
CA PHE A 137 -10.53 3.27 6.68
C PHE A 137 -11.59 3.75 7.67
N ILE A 138 -12.46 2.85 8.14
CA ILE A 138 -13.51 3.17 9.12
C ILE A 138 -12.89 3.64 10.44
N ALA A 139 -11.86 2.97 10.93
CA ALA A 139 -11.16 3.38 12.15
C ALA A 139 -10.49 4.76 11.97
N GLY A 140 -9.89 5.02 10.80
CA GLY A 140 -9.31 6.31 10.45
C GLY A 140 -10.33 7.44 10.47
N LEU A 141 -11.53 7.22 9.94
CA LEU A 141 -12.62 8.19 10.02
C LEU A 141 -13.02 8.55 11.47
N GLY A 142 -12.83 7.62 12.40
CA GLY A 142 -13.10 7.83 13.83
C GLY A 142 -11.98 8.58 14.57
N GLY A 143 -10.81 8.80 13.96
CA GLY A 143 -9.66 9.48 14.57
C GLY A 143 -8.88 8.67 15.60
N ASP A 144 -9.42 7.56 16.11
CA ASP A 144 -8.74 6.68 17.05
C ASP A 144 -7.90 5.63 16.32
N ALA A 145 -6.66 5.43 16.80
CA ALA A 145 -5.83 4.32 16.36
C ALA A 145 -6.41 3.00 16.91
N ALA A 146 -7.39 2.43 16.20
CA ALA A 146 -7.88 1.10 16.54
C ALA A 146 -6.77 0.07 16.28
N SER A 147 -6.54 -0.85 17.21
CA SER A 147 -5.54 -1.89 16.99
C SER A 147 -5.95 -2.78 15.80
N PRO A 148 -5.00 -3.15 14.91
CA PRO A 148 -5.27 -4.09 13.83
C PRO A 148 -5.86 -5.40 14.35
N SER A 149 -6.90 -5.94 13.70
CA SER A 149 -7.54 -7.20 14.13
C SER A 149 -6.65 -8.44 13.92
N TRP A 150 -5.62 -8.33 13.07
CA TRP A 150 -4.61 -9.38 12.86
C TRP A 150 -3.21 -8.79 12.81
N SER A 151 -2.21 -9.59 13.18
CA SER A 151 -0.79 -9.22 13.17
C SER A 151 -0.07 -9.59 11.87
N SER A 152 -0.77 -10.16 10.87
CA SER A 152 -0.13 -10.53 9.61
C SER A 152 0.37 -9.26 8.88
N PRO A 153 1.64 -9.21 8.41
CA PRO A 153 2.23 -7.99 7.88
C PRO A 153 1.43 -7.32 6.74
N ASP A 154 0.87 -8.12 5.82
CA ASP A 154 0.07 -7.60 4.70
C ASP A 154 -1.24 -6.94 5.16
N TYR A 155 -1.85 -7.50 6.22
CA TYR A 155 -3.05 -6.91 6.82
C TYR A 155 -2.74 -5.58 7.49
N VAL A 156 -1.66 -5.54 8.27
CA VAL A 156 -1.23 -4.32 8.97
C VAL A 156 -0.90 -3.23 7.95
N ALA A 157 -0.15 -3.56 6.89
CA ALA A 157 0.17 -2.62 5.82
C ALA A 157 -1.10 -2.04 5.16
N ALA A 158 -2.06 -2.89 4.79
CA ALA A 158 -3.34 -2.46 4.22
C ALA A 158 -4.18 -1.61 5.20
N TYR A 159 -4.23 -2.02 6.47
CA TYR A 159 -4.94 -1.33 7.53
C TYR A 159 -4.39 0.07 7.76
N GLU A 160 -3.07 0.20 7.95
CA GLU A 160 -2.42 1.48 8.22
C GLU A 160 -2.57 2.47 7.06
N ALA A 161 -2.42 1.99 5.82
CA ALA A 161 -2.62 2.83 4.63
C ALA A 161 -4.07 3.35 4.53
N ALA A 162 -5.04 2.48 4.78
CA ALA A 162 -6.44 2.87 4.75
C ALA A 162 -6.83 3.75 5.93
N TRP A 163 -6.29 3.48 7.13
CA TRP A 163 -6.46 4.31 8.31
C TRP A 163 -5.94 5.72 8.07
N ALA A 164 -4.73 5.86 7.52
CA ALA A 164 -4.16 7.15 7.18
C ALA A 164 -5.07 7.93 6.22
N ALA A 165 -5.57 7.30 5.16
CA ALA A 165 -6.48 7.94 4.21
C ALA A 165 -7.84 8.33 4.85
N GLY A 166 -8.37 7.51 5.76
CA GLY A 166 -9.60 7.81 6.50
C GLY A 166 -9.41 8.96 7.49
N ASN A 167 -8.27 8.98 8.20
CA ASN A 167 -7.94 10.04 9.15
C ASN A 167 -7.66 11.37 8.46
N GLU A 168 -6.95 11.37 7.32
CA GLU A 168 -6.79 12.55 6.45
C GLU A 168 -8.18 13.11 6.06
N LEU A 169 -9.11 12.25 5.65
CA LEU A 169 -10.48 12.66 5.31
C LEU A 169 -11.27 13.23 6.52
N ALA A 170 -11.10 12.64 7.71
CA ALA A 170 -11.74 13.15 8.92
C ALA A 170 -11.24 14.56 9.25
N ILE A 171 -9.93 14.78 9.14
CA ILE A 171 -9.29 16.10 9.36
C ILE A 171 -9.78 17.10 8.30
N GLU A 172 -9.82 16.73 7.02
CA GLU A 172 -10.31 17.60 5.93
C GLU A 172 -11.74 18.11 6.15
N ASN A 173 -12.58 17.31 6.83
CA ASN A 173 -13.99 17.65 7.09
C ASN A 173 -14.25 18.14 8.52
N ASP A 174 -13.22 18.30 9.37
CA ASP A 174 -13.41 18.88 10.71
C ASP A 174 -13.65 20.40 10.57
N PRO A 175 -14.82 20.92 10.97
CA PRO A 175 -15.15 22.33 10.82
C PRO A 175 -14.47 23.26 11.84
N ARG A 176 -13.52 22.74 12.65
CA ARG A 176 -12.82 23.49 13.69
C ARG A 176 -11.68 24.36 13.17
#